data_AF-A0A831NN00-F1
#
_entry.id   AF-A0A831NN00-F1
#
_cell.length_a   1.000
_cell.length_b   1.000
_cell.length_c   1.000
_cell.angle_alpha   90.00
_cell.angle_beta   90.00
_cell.angle_gamma   90.00
#
_symmetry.space_group_name_H-M   'P 1'
#
loop_
_entity.id
_entity.type
_entity.pdbx_description
1 polymer ?
#
loop_
_entity_poly.entity_id
_entity_poly.type
_entity_poly.pdbx_seq_one_letter_code
_entity_poly.pdbx_strand_id
1 'polypeptide(L)' 'MLDGIRYVSTLLSNNRYFIHESCKNLIKEKASYVWDTKAQQKGEDKPLKQNDHASDAERYGLYTMRHSMKVIDKPVGW' A
#
# COMPACT_ATOMS: atom_id res chain seq x y z
N MET A 1 5.70 -1.95 11.02
CA MET A 1 4.37 -1.78 10.37
C MET A 1 4.31 -0.47 9.62
N LEU A 2 4.57 0.65 10.30
CA LEU A 2 4.53 2.00 9.71
C LEU A 2 5.53 2.17 8.55
N ASP A 3 6.72 1.58 8.64
CA ASP A 3 7.75 1.68 7.59
C ASP A 3 7.31 1.01 6.28
N GLY A 4 6.60 -0.12 6.36
CA GLY A 4 6.05 -0.80 5.18
C GLY A 4 4.98 0.04 4.50
N ILE A 5 4.10 0.70 5.28
CA ILE A 5 3.07 1.60 4.76
C ILE A 5 3.71 2.82 4.08
N ARG A 6 4.70 3.44 4.74
CA ARG A 6 5.46 4.57 4.19
C ARG A 6 6.16 4.19 2.89
N TYR A 7 6.74 2.99 2.82
CA TYR A 7 7.40 2.49 1.63
C TYR A 7 6.43 2.34 0.45
N VAL A 8 5.28 1.68 0.66
CA VAL A 8 4.24 1.57 -0.38
C VAL A 8 3.75 2.95 -0.84
N SER A 9 3.50 3.87 0.10
CA SER A 9 3.09 5.25 -0.21
C SER A 9 4.14 6.01 -1.04
N THR A 10 5.42 5.81 -0.74
CA THR A 10 6.55 6.38 -1.49
C THR A 10 6.60 5.84 -2.91
N LEU A 11 6.37 4.54 -3.09
CA LEU A 11 6.37 3.92 -4.42
C LEU A 11 5.21 4.42 -5.28
N LEU A 12 4.00 4.52 -4.71
CA LEU A 12 2.83 5.06 -5.41
C LEU A 12 3.04 6.52 -5.82
N SER A 13 3.51 7.37 -4.89
CA SER A 13 3.70 8.81 -5.13
C SER A 13 4.77 9.11 -6.19
N ASN A 14 5.77 8.24 -6.30
CA ASN A 14 6.85 8.37 -7.29
C ASN A 14 6.57 7.62 -8.60
N ASN A 15 5.35 7.10 -8.81
CA ASN A 15 5.01 6.30 -10.01
C ASN A 15 5.93 5.09 -10.22
N ARG A 16 6.35 4.44 -9.12
CA ARG A 16 7.25 3.27 -9.10
C ARG A 16 6.51 1.96 -8.82
N TYR A 17 5.23 2.05 -8.51
CA TYR A 17 4.33 0.94 -8.27
C TYR A 17 2.96 1.28 -8.83
N PHE A 18 2.37 0.35 -9.58
CA PHE A 18 1.06 0.49 -10.20
C PHE A 18 0.23 -0.75 -9.89
N ILE A 19 -1.06 -0.54 -9.68
CA ILE A 19 -2.02 -1.61 -9.41
C ILE A 19 -2.84 -1.79 -10.67
N HIS A 20 -2.90 -3.02 -11.20
CA HIS A 20 -3.74 -3.33 -12.36
C HIS A 20 -5.23 -3.20 -11.98
N GLU A 21 -6.07 -2.78 -12.92
CA GLU A 21 -7.52 -2.64 -12.70
C GLU A 21 -8.22 -3.97 -12.32
N SER A 22 -7.64 -5.10 -12.72
CA SER A 22 -8.16 -6.43 -12.36
C SER A 22 -7.98 -6.77 -10.87
N CYS A 23 -7.12 -6.05 -10.14
CA CYS A 23 -6.88 -6.23 -8.70
C CYS A 23 -8.00 -5.60 -7.86
N LYS A 24 -9.26 -5.97 -8.15
CA LYS A 24 -10.48 -5.36 -7.57
C LYS A 24 -10.50 -5.35 -6.05
N ASN A 25 -10.00 -6.41 -5.41
CA ASN A 25 -9.97 -6.50 -3.94
C ASN A 25 -8.96 -5.51 -3.35
N LEU A 26 -7.72 -5.48 -3.87
CA LEU A 26 -6.71 -4.53 -3.43
C LEU A 26 -7.17 -3.07 -3.63
N ILE A 27 -7.79 -2.77 -4.79
CA ILE A 27 -8.33 -1.44 -5.08
C ILE A 27 -9.42 -1.05 -4.06
N LYS A 28 -10.36 -1.96 -3.77
CA LYS A 28 -11.39 -1.73 -2.75
C LYS A 28 -10.78 -1.49 -1.37
N GLU A 29 -9.82 -2.32 -0.96
CA GLU A 29 -9.15 -2.20 0.34
C GLU A 29 -8.35 -0.90 0.46
N LYS A 30 -7.70 -0.46 -0.61
CA LYS A 30 -6.99 0.83 -0.67
C LYS A 30 -7.95 2.02 -0.60
N ALA A 31 -9.13 1.93 -1.22
CA ALA A 31 -10.16 2.97 -1.12
C ALA A 31 -10.77 3.05 0.29
N SER A 32 -10.80 1.93 1.02
CA SER A 32 -11.25 1.87 2.42
C SER A 32 -10.12 2.14 3.44
N TYR A 33 -8.93 2.59 3.01
CA TYR A 33 -7.80 2.87 3.91
C TYR A 33 -8.05 4.16 4.69
N VAL A 34 -8.95 4.08 5.67
CA VAL A 34 -9.33 5.17 6.56
C VAL A 34 -8.46 5.11 7.81
N TRP A 35 -7.72 6.19 8.08
CA TRP A 35 -7.03 6.38 9.34
C TRP A 35 -8.06 6.53 10.46
N ASP A 36 -7.91 5.78 11.56
CA ASP A 36 -8.81 5.90 12.71
C ASP A 36 -8.60 7.27 13.37
N THR A 37 -9.50 8.21 13.08
CA THR A 37 -9.47 9.57 13.60
C THR A 37 -9.51 9.63 15.13
N LYS A 38 -10.02 8.58 15.82
CA LYS A 38 -10.04 8.51 17.28
C LYS A 38 -8.71 8.01 17.85
N ALA A 39 -8.00 7.13 17.14
CA ALA A 39 -6.65 6.70 17.51
C ALA A 39 -5.65 7.85 17.31
N GLN A 40 -5.81 8.61 16.22
CA GLN A 40 -4.97 9.78 15.91
C GLN A 40 -5.08 10.87 17.00
N GLN A 41 -6.28 11.10 17.55
CA GLN A 41 -6.49 12.01 18.67
C GLN A 41 -5.82 11.57 19.98
N LYS A 42 -5.47 10.28 20.10
CA LYS A 42 -4.73 9.72 21.25
C LYS A 42 -3.22 9.63 20.99
N GLY A 43 -2.72 10.14 19.86
CA GLY A 43 -1.32 10.04 19.46
C GLY A 43 -0.93 8.65 18.95
N GLU A 44 -1.90 7.78 18.64
CA GLU A 44 -1.66 6.44 18.09
C GLU A 44 -1.99 6.40 16.59
N ASP A 45 -0.96 6.22 15.75
CA ASP A 45 -1.15 5.95 14.32
C ASP A 45 -1.50 4.47 14.10
N LYS A 46 -2.80 4.15 14.12
CA LYS A 46 -3.31 2.81 13.80
C LYS A 46 -4.38 2.86 12.71
N PRO A 47 -4.21 2.14 11.59
CA PRO A 47 -5.29 1.96 10.60
C PRO A 47 -6.40 1.09 11.19
N LEU A 48 -7.65 1.36 10.78
CA LEU A 48 -8.80 0.51 11.11
C LEU A 48 -8.61 -0.87 10.47
N LYS A 49 -8.62 -1.92 11.30
CA LYS A 49 -8.31 -3.30 10.92
C LYS A 49 -9.53 -4.02 10.31
N GLN A 50 -10.05 -3.52 9.19
CA GLN A 50 -11.13 -4.15 8.43
C GLN A 50 -10.72 -4.32 6.97
N ASN A 51 -10.80 -5.55 6.46
CA ASN A 51 -10.43 -5.92 5.08
C ASN A 51 -8.99 -5.51 4.71
N ASP A 52 -7.99 -6.05 5.41
CA ASP A 52 -6.57 -5.74 5.21
C ASP A 52 -5.78 -6.85 4.51
N HIS A 53 -6.43 -7.94 4.08
CA HIS A 53 -5.75 -9.13 3.58
C HIS A 53 -4.92 -8.87 2.31
N ALA A 54 -5.48 -8.17 1.31
CA ALA A 54 -4.75 -7.87 0.09
C ALA A 54 -3.71 -6.77 0.31
N SER A 55 -4.03 -5.74 1.11
CA SER A 55 -3.08 -4.66 1.42
C SER A 55 -1.91 -5.14 2.28
N ASP A 56 -2.10 -6.12 3.16
CA ASP A 56 -1.02 -6.71 3.94
C ASP A 56 -0.12 -7.57 3.07
N ALA A 57 -0.70 -8.41 2.18
CA ALA A 57 0.07 -9.21 1.22
C ALA A 57 0.92 -8.34 0.29
N GLU A 58 0.33 -7.26 -0.24
CA GLU A 58 1.04 -6.24 -1.05
C GLU A 58 2.22 -5.65 -0.28
N ARG A 59 1.98 -5.15 0.93
CA ARG A 59 3.01 -4.54 1.77
C ARG A 59 4.14 -5.51 2.07
N TYR A 60 3.85 -6.77 2.42
CA TYR A 60 4.88 -7.77 2.69
C TYR A 60 5.71 -8.08 1.44
N GLY A 61 5.08 -8.25 0.28
CA GLY A 61 5.78 -8.50 -0.98
C GLY A 61 6.73 -7.36 -1.33
N LEU A 62 6.22 -6.12 -1.35
CA LEU A 62 7.01 -4.93 -1.70
C LEU A 62 8.12 -4.67 -0.69
N TYR A 63 7.83 -4.76 0.61
CA TYR A 63 8.83 -4.47 1.64
C TYR A 63 9.92 -5.54 1.72
N THR A 64 9.57 -6.81 1.52
CA THR A 64 10.56 -7.91 1.51
C THR A 64 11.49 -7.80 0.30
N MET A 65 10.94 -7.50 -0.88
CA MET A 65 11.70 -7.40 -2.12
C MET A 65 12.41 -6.06 -2.33
N ARG A 66 12.34 -5.12 -1.38
CA ARG A 66 12.84 -3.74 -1.53
C ARG A 66 14.32 -3.63 -1.97
N HIS A 67 15.15 -4.62 -1.63
CA HIS A 67 16.57 -4.65 -2.00
C HIS A 67 16.84 -5.34 -3.34
N SER A 68 15.85 -6.04 -3.89
CA SER A 68 15.96 -6.86 -5.10
C SER A 68 15.08 -6.37 -6.25
N MET A 69 14.18 -5.42 -5.99
CA MET A 69 13.30 -4.84 -7.00
C MET A 69 14.09 -3.97 -7.97
N LYS A 70 14.02 -4.31 -9.26
CA LYS A 70 14.37 -3.38 -10.34
C LYS A 70 13.18 -2.48 -10.59
N VAL A 71 13.45 -1.19 -10.68
CA VAL A 71 12.42 -0.26 -11.13
C VAL A 71 12.44 -0.20 -12.64
N ILE A 72 11.26 -0.39 -13.21
CA ILE A 72 10.96 -0.22 -14.62
C ILE A 72 9.98 0.94 -14.78
N ASP A 73 10.04 1.62 -15.91
CA ASP A 73 9.00 2.56 -16.30
C ASP A 73 7.68 1.81 -16.55
N LYS A 74 6.56 2.53 -16.43
CA LYS A 74 5.24 1.96 -16.73
C LYS A 74 5.24 1.41 -18.17
N PRO A 75 4.95 0.11 -18.39
CA PRO A 75 4.95 -0.45 -19.73
C PRO A 75 3.94 0.26 -20.64
N VAL A 76 4.29 0.40 -21.92
CA VAL A 76 3.40 0.96 -22.93
C VAL A 76 2.18 0.05 -23.10
N GLY A 77 0.96 0.62 -23.03
CA GLY A 77 -0.30 -0.12 -23.19
C GLY A 77 -0.89 -0.69 -21.90
N TRP A 78 -0.34 -0.33 -20.75
CA TRP A 78 -0.84 -0.62 -19.39
C TRP A 78 -1.52 0.60 -18.76
#